data_AF-B7FZ90-F1
#
_entry.id   AF-B7FZ90-F1
#
_cell.length_a   1.000
_cell.length_b   1.000
_cell.length_c   1.000
_cell.angle_alpha   90.00
_cell.angle_beta   90.00
_cell.angle_gamma   90.00
#
_symmetry.space_group_name_H-M   'P 1'
#
loop_
_entity.id
_entity.type
_entity.pdbx_description
1 polymer ?
#
loop_
_entity_poly.entity_id
_entity_poly.type
_entity_poly.pdbx_seq_one_letter_code
_entity_poly.pdbx_strand_id
1 'polypeptide(L)'
;MEAGPVQWENLDVSDVSTAATDVPIVIRKCIELFEAHEADVHSNAQGRNRPVVLGQVGIRCRFCAAVPPKERCKGAMYYPSRLVGLYQAAQNLANSHLVGMCPFVPADIRDQLVSLKDKKSAAGGGKTEWADRAHNVGVFEDDHGLRFAERLDSFRTQLRGVGHH
;
A
#
# COMPACT_ATOMS: atom_id res chain seq x y z
N MET A 1 17.79 -1.50 12.09
CA MET A 1 16.96 -0.31 12.30
C MET A 1 15.72 -0.52 11.45
N GLU A 2 14.61 -0.90 12.06
CA GLU A 2 13.38 -1.29 11.36
C GLU A 2 12.79 -0.05 10.66
N ALA A 3 12.72 -0.06 9.33
CA ALA A 3 11.96 0.95 8.60
C ALA A 3 10.47 0.71 8.87
N GLY A 4 9.87 1.54 9.73
CA GLY A 4 8.43 1.51 9.98
C GLY A 4 7.63 1.76 8.69
N PRO A 5 6.38 1.28 8.61
CA PRO A 5 5.55 1.38 7.42
C PRO A 5 5.33 2.86 7.02
N VAL A 6 5.55 3.17 5.75
CA VAL A 6 5.28 4.50 5.20
C VAL A 6 3.78 4.65 4.98
N GLN A 7 3.15 5.45 5.82
CA GLN A 7 1.75 5.87 5.66
C GLN A 7 1.69 6.90 4.52
N TRP A 8 0.72 6.77 3.62
CA TRP A 8 0.45 7.63 2.44
C TRP A 8 0.04 9.08 2.78
N GLU A 9 0.21 9.50 4.04
CA GLU A 9 -0.49 10.64 4.67
C GLU A 9 0.31 11.94 4.65
N ASN A 10 1.53 11.97 4.11
CA ASN A 10 2.42 13.15 4.18
C ASN A 10 2.49 13.99 2.89
N LEU A 11 1.48 13.92 2.03
CA LEU A 11 1.29 14.88 0.92
C LEU A 11 0.02 15.68 1.21
N ASP A 12 0.21 16.77 1.92
CA ASP A 12 -0.79 17.76 2.33
C ASP A 12 -1.70 18.16 1.16
N VAL A 13 -3.01 17.88 1.29
CA VAL A 13 -4.06 18.69 0.66
C VAL A 13 -4.85 19.30 1.81
N SER A 14 -4.39 20.47 2.23
CA SER A 14 -5.14 21.38 3.06
C SER A 14 -6.46 21.65 2.35
N ASP A 15 -7.56 21.32 3.05
CA ASP A 15 -8.95 21.52 2.67
C ASP A 15 -9.62 20.45 1.76
N VAL A 16 -9.98 19.30 2.35
CA VAL A 16 -11.21 18.60 1.98
C VAL A 16 -11.93 18.10 3.23
N SER A 17 -12.67 18.99 3.87
CA SER A 17 -13.84 18.56 4.64
C SER A 17 -14.83 17.92 3.66
N THR A 18 -14.94 16.59 3.64
CA THR A 18 -16.14 15.85 3.22
C THR A 18 -15.90 14.34 3.35
N ALA A 19 -16.95 13.60 3.73
CA ALA A 19 -16.97 12.14 3.78
C ALA A 19 -16.33 11.53 2.52
N ALA A 20 -15.48 10.50 2.65
CA ALA A 20 -14.81 9.88 1.51
C ALA A 20 -15.85 9.23 0.58
N THR A 21 -16.20 9.89 -0.54
CA THR A 21 -17.24 9.42 -1.48
C THR A 21 -16.73 8.43 -2.52
N ASP A 22 -15.40 8.26 -2.67
CA ASP A 22 -14.81 7.46 -3.74
C ASP A 22 -14.09 6.21 -3.23
N VAL A 23 -14.41 5.06 -3.85
CA VAL A 23 -13.81 3.74 -3.58
C VAL A 23 -12.27 3.80 -3.48
N PRO A 24 -11.52 4.45 -4.40
CA PRO A 24 -10.06 4.44 -4.34
C PRO A 24 -9.49 5.21 -3.13
N ILE A 25 -10.22 6.17 -2.55
CA ILE A 25 -9.79 6.85 -1.33
C ILE A 25 -9.94 5.91 -0.14
N VAL A 26 -11.11 5.26 0.00
CA VAL A 26 -11.38 4.34 1.12
C VAL A 26 -10.41 3.15 1.08
N ILE A 27 -10.13 2.58 -0.09
CA ILE A 27 -9.18 1.47 -0.21
C ILE A 27 -7.78 1.89 0.23
N ARG A 28 -7.30 3.08 -0.18
CA ARG A 28 -5.99 3.59 0.25
C ARG A 28 -5.90 3.68 1.77
N LYS A 29 -6.97 4.08 2.45
CA LYS A 29 -7.02 4.14 3.91
C LYS A 29 -6.86 2.78 4.60
N CYS A 30 -7.22 1.70 3.91
CA CYS A 30 -7.22 0.34 4.43
C CYS A 30 -5.93 -0.44 4.13
N ILE A 31 -5.04 0.12 3.30
CA ILE A 31 -3.82 -0.54 2.86
C ILE A 31 -2.59 0.32 3.18
N GLU A 32 -1.43 -0.32 3.15
CA GLU A 32 -0.14 0.37 3.24
C GLU A 32 0.88 -0.28 2.31
N LEU A 33 1.86 0.52 1.88
CA LEU A 33 3.04 0.04 1.18
C LEU A 33 4.02 -0.51 2.22
N PHE A 34 4.68 -1.62 1.89
CA PHE A 34 5.67 -2.23 2.77
C PHE A 34 6.72 -2.99 1.97
N GLU A 35 7.89 -3.23 2.56
CA GLU A 35 8.94 -4.05 1.97
C GLU A 35 8.80 -5.51 2.39
N ALA A 36 9.04 -6.42 1.45
CA ALA A 36 9.10 -7.84 1.74
C ALA A 36 10.30 -8.14 2.64
N HIS A 37 10.06 -8.82 3.76
CA HIS A 37 11.12 -9.35 4.62
C HIS A 37 11.36 -10.83 4.35
N GLU A 38 12.37 -11.41 4.99
CA GLU A 38 12.73 -12.83 4.87
C GLU A 38 11.51 -13.75 5.03
N ALA A 39 10.65 -13.48 6.02
CA ALA A 39 9.46 -14.29 6.25
C ALA A 39 8.52 -14.30 5.04
N ASP A 40 8.41 -13.19 4.31
CA ASP A 40 7.56 -13.04 3.13
C ASP A 40 8.14 -13.74 1.90
N VAL A 41 9.46 -13.74 1.73
CA VAL A 41 10.17 -14.45 0.66
C VAL A 41 9.94 -15.95 0.77
N HIS A 42 10.04 -16.49 1.99
CA HIS A 42 9.88 -17.92 2.26
C HIS A 42 8.41 -18.37 2.21
N SER A 43 7.45 -17.51 2.60
CA SER A 43 6.03 -17.87 2.63
C SER A 43 5.33 -17.78 1.27
N ASN A 44 5.80 -16.93 0.36
CA ASN A 44 5.09 -16.60 -0.90
C ASN A 44 5.60 -17.35 -2.13
N ALA A 45 6.37 -18.42 -1.96
CA ALA A 45 6.98 -19.15 -3.07
C ALA A 45 6.00 -20.01 -3.90
N GLN A 46 4.79 -20.27 -3.44
CA GLN A 46 3.88 -21.24 -4.09
C GLN A 46 2.89 -20.57 -5.06
N GLY A 47 2.95 -20.95 -6.34
CA GLY A 47 1.91 -20.67 -7.35
C GLY A 47 2.00 -19.32 -8.07
N ARG A 48 3.10 -18.57 -7.90
CA ARG A 48 3.29 -17.26 -8.53
C ARG A 48 4.29 -17.33 -9.69
N ASN A 49 3.97 -16.64 -10.79
CA ASN A 49 4.85 -16.59 -11.98
C ASN A 49 6.22 -15.94 -11.71
N ARG A 50 6.33 -15.11 -10.65
CA ARG A 50 7.59 -14.50 -10.23
C ARG A 50 7.71 -14.60 -8.70
N PRO A 51 8.85 -15.05 -8.18
CA PRO A 51 9.09 -15.10 -6.74
C PRO A 51 9.11 -13.67 -6.16
N VAL A 52 8.71 -13.54 -4.89
CA VAL A 52 8.92 -12.31 -4.12
C VAL A 52 10.39 -12.26 -3.73
N VAL A 53 11.03 -11.11 -3.91
CA VAL A 53 12.43 -10.91 -3.51
C VAL A 53 12.51 -10.02 -2.27
N LEU A 54 13.58 -10.17 -1.48
CA LEU A 54 13.82 -9.33 -0.31
C LEU A 54 13.81 -7.85 -0.69
N GLY A 55 13.17 -7.01 0.15
CA GLY A 55 13.02 -5.57 -0.08
C GLY A 55 12.01 -5.21 -1.17
N GLN A 56 11.24 -6.17 -1.71
CA GLN A 56 10.27 -5.84 -2.77
C GLN A 56 9.09 -5.11 -2.15
N VAL A 57 8.74 -3.95 -2.69
CA VAL A 57 7.58 -3.19 -2.25
C VAL A 57 6.30 -3.90 -2.69
N GLY A 58 5.45 -4.18 -1.71
CA GLY A 58 4.09 -4.66 -1.89
C GLY A 58 3.08 -3.73 -1.26
N ILE A 59 1.81 -4.11 -1.38
CA ILE A 59 0.70 -3.55 -0.61
C ILE A 59 0.17 -4.60 0.35
N ARG A 60 -0.23 -4.20 1.55
CA ARG A 60 -0.88 -5.08 2.53
C ARG A 60 -2.06 -4.41 3.21
N CYS A 61 -2.95 -5.24 3.75
CA CYS A 61 -4.01 -4.80 4.65
C CYS A 61 -3.41 -4.20 5.93
N ARG A 62 -3.74 -2.93 6.22
CA ARG A 62 -3.27 -2.21 7.42
C ARG A 62 -3.75 -2.89 8.71
N PHE A 63 -4.97 -3.43 8.71
CA PHE A 63 -5.55 -4.12 9.87
C PHE A 63 -4.90 -5.48 10.15
N CYS A 64 -4.27 -6.09 9.15
CA CYS A 64 -3.54 -7.36 9.28
C CYS A 64 -2.03 -7.15 9.45
N ALA A 65 -1.54 -5.90 9.49
CA ALA A 65 -0.10 -5.61 9.51
C ALA A 65 0.62 -6.27 10.69
N ALA A 66 -0.01 -6.28 11.87
CA ALA A 66 0.51 -6.90 13.09
C ALA A 66 0.40 -8.44 13.12
N VAL A 67 -0.38 -9.05 12.22
CA VAL A 67 -0.54 -10.51 12.15
C VAL A 67 0.69 -11.11 11.47
N PRO A 68 1.31 -12.18 12.00
CA PRO A 68 2.46 -12.82 11.36
C PRO A 68 2.14 -13.35 9.95
N PRO A 69 3.08 -13.32 8.98
CA PRO A 69 2.82 -13.73 7.59
C PRO A 69 2.15 -15.10 7.43
N LYS A 70 2.47 -16.07 8.30
CA LYS A 70 1.92 -17.44 8.27
C LYS A 70 0.46 -17.52 8.76
N GLU A 71 0.01 -16.55 9.54
CA GLU A 71 -1.32 -16.50 10.15
C GLU A 71 -2.25 -15.51 9.43
N ARG A 72 -1.70 -14.70 8.52
CA ARG A 72 -2.49 -13.77 7.70
C ARG A 72 -3.43 -14.54 6.78
N CYS A 73 -4.67 -14.07 6.68
CA CYS A 73 -5.61 -14.62 5.71
C CYS A 73 -5.09 -14.46 4.27
N LYS A 74 -5.46 -15.40 3.40
CA LYS A 74 -5.15 -15.31 1.96
C LYS A 74 -5.61 -13.98 1.38
N GLY A 75 -4.80 -13.40 0.49
CA GLY A 75 -5.10 -12.12 -0.15
C GLY A 75 -4.88 -10.89 0.72
N ALA A 76 -4.32 -11.01 1.93
CA ALA A 76 -3.99 -9.85 2.77
C ALA A 76 -2.83 -9.01 2.23
N MET A 77 -2.08 -9.51 1.23
CA MET A 77 -0.88 -8.89 0.68
C MET A 77 -0.72 -9.18 -0.81
N TYR A 78 -0.14 -8.24 -1.55
CA TYR A 78 0.21 -8.38 -2.97
C TYR A 78 1.52 -7.65 -3.27
N TYR A 79 2.35 -8.21 -4.16
CA TYR A 79 3.60 -7.54 -4.62
C TYR A 79 3.58 -7.26 -6.13
N PRO A 80 2.87 -6.23 -6.60
CA PRO A 80 2.91 -5.91 -8.03
C PRO A 80 4.37 -5.70 -8.49
N SER A 81 4.67 -6.09 -9.72
CA SER A 81 6.02 -5.91 -10.29
C SER A 81 6.21 -4.55 -10.95
N ARG A 82 5.13 -3.78 -11.12
CA ARG A 82 5.09 -2.48 -11.79
C ARG A 82 4.07 -1.56 -11.12
N LEU A 83 4.32 -0.25 -11.16
CA LEU A 83 3.50 0.80 -10.55
C LEU A 83 2.08 0.79 -11.10
N VAL A 84 1.95 0.59 -12.42
CA VAL A 84 0.63 0.47 -13.09
C VAL A 84 -0.21 -0.71 -12.57
N GLY A 85 0.43 -1.69 -11.93
CA GLY A 85 -0.22 -2.84 -11.31
C GLY A 85 -0.77 -2.58 -9.91
N LEU A 86 -0.37 -1.49 -9.25
CA LEU A 86 -0.79 -1.16 -7.88
C LEU A 86 -2.31 -1.01 -7.75
N TYR A 87 -2.92 -0.30 -8.70
CA TYR A 87 -4.37 -0.12 -8.71
C TYR A 87 -5.10 -1.48 -8.74
N GLN A 88 -4.72 -2.38 -9.66
CA GLN A 88 -5.35 -3.69 -9.76
C GLN A 88 -5.10 -4.55 -8.52
N ALA A 89 -3.88 -4.50 -7.97
CA ALA A 89 -3.55 -5.20 -6.73
C ALA A 89 -4.42 -4.70 -5.56
N ALA A 90 -4.62 -3.38 -5.45
CA ALA A 90 -5.45 -2.79 -4.41
C ALA A 90 -6.94 -3.16 -4.57
N GLN A 91 -7.45 -3.15 -5.80
CA GLN A 91 -8.80 -3.62 -6.10
C GLN A 91 -8.98 -5.11 -5.73
N ASN A 92 -7.99 -5.95 -6.03
CA ASN A 92 -8.03 -7.36 -5.66
C ASN A 92 -8.03 -7.55 -4.14
N LEU A 93 -7.16 -6.83 -3.42
CA LEU A 93 -7.08 -6.85 -1.96
C LEU A 93 -8.41 -6.39 -1.34
N ALA A 94 -8.99 -5.30 -1.85
CA ALA A 94 -10.26 -4.79 -1.37
C ALA A 94 -11.40 -5.81 -1.54
N ASN A 95 -11.56 -6.35 -2.74
CA ASN A 95 -12.66 -7.26 -3.06
C ASN A 95 -12.53 -8.64 -2.40
N SER A 96 -11.33 -9.21 -2.36
CA SER A 96 -11.12 -10.57 -1.85
C SER A 96 -10.91 -10.59 -0.34
N HIS A 97 -10.11 -9.67 0.20
CA HIS A 97 -9.70 -9.70 1.59
C HIS A 97 -10.49 -8.72 2.44
N LEU A 98 -10.48 -7.41 2.15
CA LEU A 98 -11.11 -6.41 3.02
C LEU A 98 -12.61 -6.64 3.20
N VAL A 99 -13.31 -6.87 2.08
CA VAL A 99 -14.75 -7.13 2.08
C VAL A 99 -15.06 -8.60 2.44
N GLY A 100 -14.26 -9.54 1.91
CA GLY A 100 -14.64 -10.95 1.89
C GLY A 100 -14.23 -11.77 3.11
N MET A 101 -13.07 -11.51 3.71
CA MET A 101 -12.45 -12.48 4.63
C MET A 101 -11.73 -11.88 5.83
N CYS A 102 -11.42 -10.58 5.83
CA CYS A 102 -10.62 -10.00 6.90
C CYS A 102 -11.41 -9.94 8.22
N PRO A 103 -10.93 -10.54 9.32
CA PRO A 103 -11.60 -10.43 10.62
C PRO A 103 -11.26 -9.11 11.33
N PHE A 104 -10.25 -8.38 10.87
CA PHE A 104 -9.73 -7.17 11.54
C PHE A 104 -10.23 -5.86 10.92
N VAL A 105 -10.90 -5.90 9.76
CA VAL A 105 -11.49 -4.70 9.16
C VAL A 105 -12.74 -4.31 9.96
N PRO A 106 -12.81 -3.08 10.49
CA PRO A 106 -14.00 -2.54 11.15
C PRO A 106 -15.27 -2.64 10.29
N ALA A 107 -16.40 -2.92 10.92
CA ALA A 107 -17.67 -3.16 10.22
C ALA A 107 -18.12 -1.94 9.41
N ASP A 108 -17.99 -0.74 9.97
CA ASP A 108 -18.30 0.53 9.31
C ASP A 108 -17.48 0.75 8.03
N ILE A 109 -16.19 0.41 8.06
CA ILE A 109 -15.31 0.50 6.89
C ILE A 109 -15.70 -0.54 5.84
N ARG A 110 -16.05 -1.76 6.27
CA ARG A 110 -16.51 -2.81 5.36
C ARG A 110 -17.80 -2.41 4.65
N ASP A 111 -18.76 -1.87 5.39
CA ASP A 111 -20.03 -1.43 4.85
C ASP A 111 -19.83 -0.25 3.88
N GLN A 112 -18.92 0.67 4.19
CA GLN A 112 -18.50 1.71 3.24
C GLN A 112 -17.94 1.10 1.95
N LEU A 113 -16.99 0.15 2.03
CA LEU A 113 -16.41 -0.51 0.86
C LEU A 113 -17.46 -1.25 0.02
N VAL A 114 -18.41 -1.93 0.67
CA VAL A 114 -19.53 -2.61 0.00
C VAL A 114 -20.44 -1.59 -0.72
N SER A 115 -20.87 -0.54 -0.02
CA SER A 115 -21.78 0.47 -0.56
C SER A 115 -21.19 1.27 -1.72
N LEU A 116 -19.86 1.42 -1.76
CA LEU A 116 -19.17 2.14 -2.81
C LEU A 116 -18.81 1.25 -4.01
N LYS A 117 -18.71 -0.08 -3.84
CA LYS A 117 -18.37 -1.03 -4.91
C LYS A 117 -19.31 -0.95 -6.11
N ASP A 118 -20.59 -0.70 -5.87
CA ASP A 118 -21.64 -0.64 -6.90
C ASP A 118 -21.71 0.74 -7.59
N LYS A 119 -21.07 1.75 -7.01
CA LYS A 119 -20.95 3.08 -7.60
C LYS A 119 -19.76 3.06 -8.56
N LYS A 120 -20.03 2.79 -9.85
CA LYS A 120 -19.02 2.90 -10.92
C LYS A 120 -18.29 4.23 -10.79
N SER A 121 -17.00 4.20 -10.44
CA SER A 121 -16.14 5.36 -10.53
C SER A 121 -16.08 5.78 -12.01
N ALA A 122 -16.63 6.96 -12.33
CA ALA A 122 -16.68 7.50 -13.69
C ALA A 122 -15.27 7.86 -14.25
N ALA A 123 -14.22 7.74 -13.45
CA ALA A 123 -12.87 8.10 -13.83
C ALA A 123 -12.06 6.87 -14.27
N GLY A 124 -11.82 6.74 -15.58
CA GLY A 124 -10.78 5.85 -16.14
C GLY A 124 -9.35 6.21 -15.72
N GLY A 125 -9.15 7.23 -14.87
CA GLY A 125 -7.86 7.76 -14.42
C GLY A 125 -7.20 7.05 -13.22
N GLY A 126 -7.85 6.05 -12.63
CA GLY A 126 -7.36 5.45 -11.38
C GLY A 126 -5.99 4.74 -11.45
N LYS A 127 -5.53 4.30 -12.62
CA LYS A 127 -4.23 3.57 -12.72
C LYS A 127 -3.02 4.50 -12.67
N THR A 128 -3.05 5.60 -13.42
CA THR A 128 -1.96 6.58 -13.48
C THR A 128 -1.83 7.33 -12.16
N GLU A 129 -2.95 7.76 -11.57
CA GLU A 129 -2.92 8.44 -10.27
C GLU A 129 -2.30 7.59 -9.16
N TRP A 130 -2.53 6.28 -9.16
CA TRP A 130 -1.92 5.37 -8.18
C TRP A 130 -0.43 5.19 -8.41
N ALA A 131 -0.02 5.06 -9.67
CA ALA A 131 1.40 5.00 -10.04
C ALA A 131 2.13 6.28 -9.64
N ASP A 132 1.56 7.45 -9.98
CA ASP A 132 2.14 8.76 -9.67
C ASP A 132 2.24 8.98 -8.16
N ARG A 133 1.21 8.62 -7.39
CA ARG A 133 1.24 8.73 -5.93
C ARG A 133 2.27 7.82 -5.30
N ALA A 134 2.39 6.58 -5.77
CA ALA A 134 3.41 5.65 -5.28
C ALA A 134 4.83 6.16 -5.62
N HIS A 135 5.02 6.69 -6.82
CA HIS A 135 6.26 7.34 -7.21
C HIS A 135 6.61 8.54 -6.31
N ASN A 136 5.62 9.40 -6.00
CA ASN A 136 5.82 10.57 -5.15
C ASN A 136 6.18 10.23 -3.69
N VAL A 137 5.84 9.03 -3.21
CA VAL A 137 6.29 8.53 -1.89
C VAL A 137 7.58 7.70 -1.99
N GLY A 138 8.26 7.77 -3.13
CA GLY A 138 9.57 7.16 -3.35
C GLY A 138 9.51 5.72 -3.85
N VAL A 139 8.41 5.23 -4.41
CA VAL A 139 8.39 3.89 -5.01
C VAL A 139 8.83 3.94 -6.47
N PHE A 140 9.80 3.13 -6.85
CA PHE A 140 10.26 3.01 -8.24
C PHE A 140 10.23 1.56 -8.72
N GLU A 141 10.29 1.37 -10.05
CA GLU A 141 10.38 0.05 -10.67
C GLU A 141 11.85 -0.32 -10.87
N ASP A 142 12.23 -1.54 -10.47
CA ASP A 142 13.50 -2.18 -10.82
C ASP A 142 13.25 -3.48 -11.60
N ASP A 143 14.33 -4.20 -11.96
CA ASP A 143 14.24 -5.45 -12.71
C ASP A 143 13.52 -6.59 -11.95
N HIS A 144 13.42 -6.47 -10.63
CA HIS A 144 12.91 -7.47 -9.72
C HIS A 144 11.53 -7.11 -9.11
N GLY A 145 11.00 -5.90 -9.35
CA GLY A 145 9.71 -5.44 -8.87
C GLY A 145 9.72 -3.97 -8.46
N LEU A 146 8.95 -3.65 -7.42
CA LEU A 146 8.91 -2.30 -6.87
C LEU A 146 9.89 -2.17 -5.71
N ARG A 147 10.47 -0.99 -5.54
CA ARG A 147 11.43 -0.65 -4.48
C ARG A 147 11.09 0.69 -3.87
N PHE A 148 11.38 0.89 -2.58
CA PHE A 148 11.52 2.24 -2.07
C PHE A 148 12.88 2.77 -2.49
N ALA A 149 12.91 4.01 -2.97
CA ALA A 149 14.13 4.80 -3.09
C ALA A 149 14.83 4.69 -1.75
N GLU A 150 16.11 4.29 -1.76
CA GLU A 150 16.94 4.33 -0.56
C GLU A 150 16.70 5.68 0.08
N ARG A 151 16.17 5.65 1.30
CA ARG A 151 15.83 6.83 2.05
C ARG A 151 17.04 7.76 1.93
N LEU A 152 16.89 8.92 1.30
CA LEU A 152 17.90 9.97 1.33
C LEU A 152 17.96 10.50 2.79
N ASP A 153 18.38 9.66 3.72
CA ASP A 153 18.74 10.00 5.10
C ASP A 153 19.92 11.00 5.12
N SER A 154 20.59 11.18 3.98
CA SER A 154 21.65 12.16 3.78
C SER A 154 21.15 13.62 3.69
N PHE A 155 19.88 13.88 3.36
CA PHE A 155 19.40 15.26 3.15
C PHE A 155 18.66 15.87 4.35
N ARG A 156 18.11 15.06 5.27
CA ARG A 156 17.41 15.58 6.46
C ARG A 156 18.34 15.89 7.63
N THR A 157 19.57 15.39 7.63
CA THR A 157 20.57 15.67 8.67
C THR A 157 21.25 17.04 8.48
N GLN A 158 21.15 17.68 7.31
CA GLN A 158 21.82 18.96 7.04
C GLN A 158 20.93 20.21 7.20
N LEU A 159 19.62 20.06 7.44
CA LEU A 159 18.70 21.18 7.70
C LEU A 159 18.27 21.32 9.18
N ARG A 160 18.87 20.55 10.09
CA ARG A 160 18.78 20.75 11.56
C ARG A 160 20.12 21.12 12.19
N GLY A 161 21.07 21.61 11.39
CA GLY A 161 22.44 21.90 11.81
C GLY A 161 22.91 23.35 11.61
N VAL A 162 22.01 24.32 11.43
CA VAL A 162 22.39 25.75 11.43
C VAL A 162 21.43 26.49 12.36
N GLY A 163 21.84 26.63 13.62
CA GLY A 163 21.09 27.35 14.63
C GLY A 163 21.83 27.39 15.97
N HIS A 164 22.56 28.49 16.17
CA HIS A 164 23.09 29.03 17.43
C HIS A 164 24.38 28.42 18.02
N HIS A 165 25.48 29.10 17.71
CA HIS A 165 26.37 29.64 18.74
C HIS A 165 26.40 31.16 18.62
#